data_AF-A0A1S1U143-F1
#
_entry.id   AF-A0A1S1U143-F1
#
_cell.length_a   1.000
_cell.length_b   1.000
_cell.length_c   1.000
_cell.angle_alpha   90.00
_cell.angle_beta   90.00
_cell.angle_gamma   90.00
#
_symmetry.space_group_name_H-M   'P 1'
#
loop_
_entity.id
_entity.type
_entity.pdbx_description
1 polymer ?
#
loop_
_entity_poly.entity_id
_entity_poly.type
_entity_poly.pdbx_seq_one_letter_code
_entity_poly.pdbx_strand_id
1 'polypeptide(L)' 'MEEVILQIWKTASGQWAGRILRGDVEGGRVAGCTSKDDVEHQALEAGIEFDRIEMLGSMPPVQG' A
#
# COMPACT_ATOMS: atom_id res chain seq x y z
N MET A 1 19.95 3.23 2.01
CA MET A 1 18.67 3.93 2.18
C MET A 1 17.61 2.88 1.94
N GLU A 2 16.82 2.54 2.94
CA GLU A 2 15.73 1.57 2.77
C GLU A 2 14.59 2.28 2.03
N GLU A 3 14.35 1.91 0.78
CA GLU A 3 13.27 2.47 0.00
C GLU A 3 11.94 1.97 0.57
N VAL A 4 11.03 2.90 0.84
CA VAL A 4 9.68 2.57 1.31
C VAL A 4 8.72 2.71 0.13
N ILE A 5 8.08 1.62 -0.24
CA ILE A 5 7.19 1.54 -1.40
C ILE A 5 5.77 1.33 -0.90
N LEU A 6 4.87 2.24 -1.24
CA LEU A 6 3.43 2.05 -1.07
C LEU A 6 2.86 1.37 -2.32
N GLN A 7 2.62 0.07 -2.22
CA GLN A 7 1.97 -0.70 -3.27
C GLN A 7 0.45 -0.56 -3.13
N ILE A 8 -0.21 0.02 -4.13
CA ILE A 8 -1.66 0.22 -4.15
C ILE A 8 -2.27 -0.70 -5.21
N TRP A 9 -3.32 -1.44 -4.86
CA TRP A 9 -4.06 -2.27 -5.80
C TRP A 9 -5.57 -2.15 -5.60
N LYS A 10 -6.31 -2.47 -6.67
CA LYS A 10 -7.75 -2.61 -6.61
C LYS A 10 -8.12 -4.06 -6.30
N THR A 11 -8.95 -4.27 -5.29
CA THR A 11 -9.45 -5.58 -4.89
C THR A 11 -10.57 -6.04 -5.82
N ALA A 12 -10.87 -7.34 -5.82
CA ALA A 12 -11.97 -7.90 -6.60
C ALA A 12 -13.34 -7.29 -6.20
N SER A 13 -13.48 -6.83 -4.95
CA SER A 13 -14.65 -6.12 -4.46
C SER A 13 -14.78 -4.69 -5.03
N GLY A 14 -13.80 -4.22 -5.80
CA GLY A 14 -13.74 -2.87 -6.35
C GLY A 14 -13.20 -1.81 -5.39
N GLN A 15 -12.83 -2.22 -4.17
CA GLN A 15 -12.18 -1.37 -3.17
C GLN A 15 -10.68 -1.25 -3.46
N TRP A 16 -10.02 -0.30 -2.82
CA TRP A 16 -8.59 -0.11 -2.89
C TRP A 16 -7.92 -0.61 -1.61
N ALA A 17 -6.73 -1.15 -1.78
CA ALA A 17 -5.88 -1.57 -0.69
C ALA A 17 -4.44 -1.11 -0.99
N GLY A 18 -3.70 -0.88 0.08
CA GLY A 18 -2.31 -0.48 0.09
C GLY A 18 -1.47 -1.41 0.95
N ARG A 19 -0.22 -1.60 0.58
CA ARG A 19 0.79 -2.29 1.39
C ARG A 19 2.04 -1.46 1.37
N ILE A 20 2.64 -1.29 2.54
CA ILE A 20 3.90 -0.60 2.68
C ILE A 20 4.99 -1.66 2.80
N LEU A 21 5.89 -1.70 1.81
CA LEU A 21 7.15 -2.41 1.91
C LEU A 21 8.25 -1.43 2.30
N ARG A 22 9.03 -1.76 3.32
CA ARG A 22 10.31 -1.12 3.63
C ARG A 22 11.40 -2.16 3.40
N GLY A 23 12.07 -2.08 2.25
CA GLY A 23 12.96 -3.16 1.80
C GLY A 23 12.21 -4.48 1.68
N ASP A 24 12.66 -5.52 2.40
CA ASP A 24 12.01 -6.84 2.45
C ASP A 24 10.97 -6.99 3.57
N VAL A 25 10.70 -5.93 4.34
CA VAL A 25 9.80 -5.97 5.51
C VAL A 25 8.48 -5.27 5.22
N GLU A 26 7.38 -5.91 5.57
CA GLU A 26 6.07 -5.26 5.61
C GLU A 26 6.01 -4.25 6.77
N GLY A 27 6.05 -2.96 6.43
CA GLY A 27 5.93 -1.88 7.40
C GLY A 27 4.48 -1.60 7.80
N GLY A 28 3.52 -1.97 6.95
CA GLY A 28 2.10 -1.76 7.20
C GLY A 28 1.21 -2.15 6.04
N ARG A 29 -0.10 -2.15 6.30
CA ARG A 29 -1.12 -2.45 5.29
C ARG A 29 -2.33 -1.55 5.52
N VAL A 30 -2.83 -1.01 4.43
CA VAL A 30 -4.06 -0.22 4.35
C VAL A 30 -5.07 -1.03 3.54
N ALA A 31 -6.31 -1.13 4.00
CA ALA A 31 -7.35 -1.87 3.29
C ALA A 31 -8.72 -1.21 3.50
N GLY A 32 -9.64 -1.45 2.57
CA GLY A 32 -11.01 -0.96 2.69
C GLY A 32 -11.21 0.47 2.16
N CYS A 33 -10.23 1.02 1.45
CA CYS A 33 -10.32 2.35 0.85
C CYS A 33 -11.26 2.34 -0.36
N THR A 34 -11.89 3.48 -0.64
CA THR A 34 -12.77 3.64 -1.81
C THR A 34 -12.03 4.21 -3.03
N SER A 35 -10.85 4.81 -2.81
CA SER A 35 -10.00 5.40 -3.86
C SER A 35 -8.52 5.24 -3.52
N LYS A 36 -7.64 5.39 -4.51
CA LYS A 36 -6.18 5.39 -4.32
C LYS A 36 -5.70 6.50 -3.37
N ASP A 37 -6.30 7.69 -3.45
CA ASP A 37 -5.97 8.83 -2.57
C ASP A 37 -6.32 8.52 -1.11
N ASP A 38 -7.38 7.76 -0.87
CA ASP A 38 -7.79 7.33 0.48
C ASP A 38 -6.80 6.32 1.07
N VAL A 39 -6.20 5.47 0.22
CA VAL A 39 -5.11 4.58 0.63
C VAL A 39 -3.87 5.37 1.05
N GLU A 40 -3.51 6.38 0.27
CA GLU A 40 -2.38 7.27 0.54
C GLU A 40 -2.60 8.05 1.84
N HIS A 41 -3.78 8.64 2.00
CA HIS A 41 -4.14 9.41 3.19
C HIS A 41 -4.10 8.53 4.45
N GLN A 42 -4.66 7.32 4.42
CA GLN A 42 -4.58 6.40 5.56
C GLN A 42 -3.15 6.01 5.92
N ALA A 43 -2.29 5.79 4.92
CA ALA A 43 -0.88 5.48 5.18
C ALA A 43 -0.19 6.67 5.88
N LEU A 44 -0.41 7.89 5.40
CA LEU A 44 0.15 9.11 6.00
C LEU A 44 -0.42 9.40 7.39
N GLU A 45 -1.74 9.24 7.58
CA GLU A 45 -2.39 9.41 8.89
C GLU A 45 -1.94 8.37 9.92
N ALA A 46 -1.59 7.17 9.47
CA ALA A 46 -0.96 6.15 10.31
C ALA A 46 0.51 6.47 10.65
N GLY A 47 1.07 7.57 10.15
CA GLY A 47 2.46 7.98 10.34
C GLY A 47 3.44 7.19 9.48
N ILE A 48 2.97 6.60 8.37
CA ILE A 48 3.79 5.78 7.48
C ILE A 48 4.21 6.63 6.28
N GLU A 49 5.47 7.03 6.26
CA GLU A 49 6.09 7.73 5.13
C GLU A 49 6.61 6.73 4.09
N PHE A 50 6.29 6.97 2.82
CA PHE A 50 6.74 6.18 1.68
C PHE A 50 7.47 7.07 0.67
N ASP A 51 8.50 6.52 0.03
CA ASP A 51 9.35 7.21 -0.94
C ASP A 51 8.69 7.26 -2.33
N ARG A 52 7.97 6.19 -2.68
CA ARG A 52 7.25 6.08 -3.95
C ARG A 52 6.00 5.24 -3.83
N ILE A 53 5.09 5.44 -4.78
CA ILE A 53 3.85 4.68 -4.91
C ILE A 53 3.95 3.78 -6.13
N GLU A 54 3.57 2.51 -5.97
CA GLU A 54 3.52 1.53 -7.02
C GLU A 54 2.08 1.03 -7.21
N MET A 55 1.50 1.29 -8.37
CA MET A 55 0.15 0.79 -8.67
C MET A 55 0.24 -0.61 -9.25
N LEU A 56 -0.31 -1.58 -8.53
CA LEU A 56 -0.42 -2.96 -8.95
C LEU A 56 -1.79 -3.23 -9.57
N GLY A 57 -1.82 -3.98 -10.67
CA GLY A 57 -3.06 -4.39 -11.32
C GLY A 57 -3.90 -5.39 -10.50
N SER A 58 -3.29 -6.05 -9.53
CA SER A 58 -3.91 -7.07 -8.69
C SER A 58 -3.13 -7.24 -7.39
N MET A 59 -3.76 -7.83 -6.37
CA MET A 59 -3.14 -8.09 -5.07
C MET A 59 -1.83 -8.88 -5.26
N PRO A 60 -0.67 -8.36 -4.82
CA PRO A 60 0.57 -9.11 -4.91
C PRO A 60 0.49 -10.31 -3.96
N PRO A 61 1.09 -11.46 -4.31
CA PRO A 61 1.19 -12.56 -3.36
C PRO A 61 1.93 -12.05 -2.12
N VAL A 62 1.39 -12.34 -0.93
CA VAL A 62 2.16 -12.20 0.31
C VAL A 62 3.38 -13.10 0.15
N GLN A 63 4.54 -12.48 -0.03
CA GLN A 63 5.81 -13.15 0.17
C GLN A 63 5.89 -13.42 1.67
N GLY A 64 5.57 -14.65 2.05
CA GLY A 64 5.72 -15.18 3.41
C GLY A 64 7.06 -15.88 3.57
#